data_AF-A0AA89LKP6-F1
#
_entry.id   AF-A0AA89LKP6-F1
#
_cell.length_a   1.000
_cell.length_b   1.000
_cell.length_c   1.000
_cell.angle_alpha   90.00
_cell.angle_beta   90.00
_cell.angle_gamma   90.00
#
_symmetry.space_group_name_H-M   'P 1'
#
loop_
_entity.id
_entity.type
_entity.pdbx_description
1 polymer ?
#
loop_
_entity_poly.entity_id
_entity_poly.type
_entity_poly.pdbx_seq_one_letter_code
_entity_poly.pdbx_strand_id
1 'polypeptide(L)'
;MLVFRIEDAAGVGAYRSNCESHPVDHTQPAPWEDPKLRMAWAGLCDDGIHKDYYFGCGSLTQLRRWFHCEDWRRTAHEAGLRVSVYKIDPLAFNPNERTARLAYRGSKQVIFRRESAQHVRSIPLTDL
;
A
#
# COMPACT_ATOMS: atom_id res chain seq x y z
N MET A 1 -0.54 12.42 6.07
CA MET A 1 0.64 11.58 5.75
C MET A 1 0.59 11.21 4.27
N LEU A 2 1.74 11.14 3.59
CA LEU A 2 1.81 10.59 2.24
C LEU A 2 2.03 9.07 2.29
N VAL A 3 1.37 8.35 1.39
CA VAL A 3 1.53 6.92 1.17
C VAL A 3 1.82 6.69 -0.31
N PHE A 4 2.78 5.82 -0.59
CA PHE A 4 3.22 5.48 -1.94
C PHE A 4 2.85 4.02 -2.22
N ARG A 5 2.09 3.80 -3.29
CA ARG A 5 1.59 2.48 -3.71
C ARG A 5 1.91 2.24 -5.19
N ILE A 6 2.48 1.09 -5.53
CA ILE A 6 2.56 0.63 -6.94
C ILE A 6 1.23 0.00 -7.31
N GLU A 7 0.56 0.53 -8.33
CA GLU A 7 -0.74 0.04 -8.82
C GLU A 7 -1.01 0.41 -10.27
N ASP A 8 -1.99 -0.27 -10.88
CA ASP A 8 -2.50 0.01 -12.21
C ASP A 8 -3.64 1.04 -12.18
N ALA A 9 -4.28 1.29 -13.33
CA ALA A 9 -5.37 2.26 -13.45
C ALA A 9 -6.64 1.86 -12.67
N ALA A 10 -6.84 0.57 -12.41
CA ALA A 10 -7.95 0.05 -11.63
C ALA A 10 -7.70 0.13 -10.11
N GLY A 11 -6.46 0.41 -9.69
CA GLY A 11 -6.04 0.43 -8.29
C GLY A 11 -5.45 -0.90 -7.81
N VAL A 12 -5.25 -1.83 -8.75
CA VAL A 12 -4.69 -3.16 -8.48
C VAL A 12 -3.17 -3.04 -8.36
N GLY A 13 -2.64 -3.40 -7.21
CA GLY A 13 -1.26 -3.20 -6.78
C GLY A 13 -0.37 -4.44 -6.82
N ALA A 14 0.94 -4.19 -6.86
CA ALA A 14 2.00 -5.21 -6.91
C ALA A 14 2.55 -5.57 -5.51
N TYR A 15 1.66 -5.90 -4.56
CA TYR A 15 2.02 -6.18 -3.16
C TYR A 15 1.70 -7.62 -2.74
N ARG A 16 2.54 -8.22 -1.88
CA ARG A 16 2.34 -9.51 -1.18
C ARG A 16 1.15 -9.43 -0.22
N SER A 17 -0.05 -9.42 -0.79
CA SER A 17 -1.34 -9.39 -0.08
C SER A 17 -2.29 -10.50 -0.54
N ASN A 18 -1.84 -11.40 -1.43
CA ASN A 18 -2.61 -12.48 -2.04
C ASN A 18 -3.92 -12.02 -2.75
N CYS A 19 -4.07 -10.74 -3.05
CA CYS A 19 -5.31 -10.21 -3.61
C CYS A 19 -5.27 -9.97 -5.14
N GLU A 20 -4.10 -9.98 -5.80
CA GLU A 20 -3.96 -9.27 -7.09
C GLU A 20 -3.01 -9.93 -8.12
N SER A 21 -3.27 -9.65 -9.41
CA SER A 21 -2.80 -10.38 -10.61
C SER A 21 -1.44 -9.95 -11.19
N HIS A 22 -0.70 -9.07 -10.49
CA HIS A 22 0.55 -8.49 -10.99
C HIS A 22 1.78 -9.29 -10.55
N PRO A 23 2.93 -9.16 -11.24
CA PRO A 23 4.18 -9.76 -10.80
C PRO A 23 4.52 -9.27 -9.38
N VAL A 24 4.52 -10.19 -8.42
CA VAL A 24 4.81 -9.88 -7.03
C VAL A 24 6.33 -9.82 -6.85
N ASP A 25 6.84 -8.69 -6.40
CA ASP A 25 8.20 -8.65 -5.81
C ASP A 25 8.11 -9.27 -4.41
N HIS A 26 8.96 -10.21 -4.02
CA HIS A 26 8.85 -10.85 -2.70
C HIS A 26 9.57 -10.13 -1.56
N THR A 27 10.26 -9.02 -1.86
CA THR A 27 11.08 -8.29 -0.87
C THR A 27 10.28 -7.45 0.11
N GLN A 28 9.03 -7.13 -0.22
CA GLN A 28 8.14 -6.40 0.68
C GLN A 28 7.55 -7.35 1.75
N PRO A 29 7.33 -6.88 2.97
CA PRO A 29 6.64 -7.70 3.95
C PRO A 29 5.15 -7.74 3.60
N ALA A 30 4.49 -8.86 3.86
CA ALA A 30 3.05 -8.89 3.93
C ALA A 30 2.56 -8.12 5.17
N PRO A 31 1.28 -7.69 5.23
CA PRO A 31 0.77 -6.90 6.35
C PRO A 31 0.90 -7.58 7.71
N TRP A 32 0.69 -8.91 7.76
CA TRP A 32 0.84 -9.71 8.98
C TRP A 32 2.28 -9.88 9.44
N GLU A 33 3.27 -9.58 8.58
CA GLU A 33 4.70 -9.62 8.90
C GLU A 33 5.18 -8.30 9.54
N ASP A 34 4.38 -7.22 9.50
CA ASP A 34 4.68 -5.97 10.21
C ASP A 34 4.13 -6.02 11.65
N PRO A 35 4.98 -6.00 12.70
CA PRO A 35 4.52 -6.15 14.09
C PRO A 35 3.48 -5.11 14.52
N LYS A 36 3.53 -3.89 13.94
CA LYS A 36 2.56 -2.82 14.26
C LYS A 36 1.23 -2.98 13.53
N LEU A 37 1.18 -3.79 12.47
CA LEU A 37 -0.05 -4.07 11.74
C LEU A 37 -0.66 -5.42 12.12
N ARG A 38 0.11 -6.36 12.67
CA ARG A 38 -0.32 -7.74 12.93
C ARG A 38 -1.69 -7.84 13.60
N MET A 39 -1.92 -7.12 14.70
CA MET A 39 -3.19 -7.18 15.42
C MET A 39 -4.34 -6.53 14.64
N ALA A 40 -4.10 -5.35 14.05
CA ALA A 40 -5.12 -4.67 13.25
C ALA A 40 -5.51 -5.53 12.04
N TRP A 41 -4.52 -6.07 11.33
CA TRP A 41 -4.72 -6.93 10.17
C TRP A 41 -5.50 -8.21 10.53
N ALA A 42 -5.19 -8.86 11.66
CA ALA A 42 -5.96 -10.00 12.15
C ALA A 42 -7.44 -9.64 12.36
N GLY A 43 -7.73 -8.52 13.03
CA GLY A 43 -9.12 -8.07 13.22
C GLY A 43 -9.84 -7.77 11.90
N LEU A 44 -9.16 -7.18 10.91
CA LEU A 44 -9.74 -6.96 9.57
C LEU A 44 -10.00 -8.28 8.82
N CYS A 45 -9.15 -9.29 9.03
CA CYS A 45 -9.34 -10.63 8.48
C CYS A 45 -10.55 -11.33 9.11
N ASP A 46 -10.65 -11.30 10.44
CA ASP A 46 -11.75 -11.89 11.21
C ASP A 46 -13.10 -11.26 10.82
N ASP A 47 -13.11 -9.95 10.61
CA ASP A 47 -14.29 -9.20 10.14
C ASP A 47 -14.58 -9.40 8.63
N GLY A 48 -13.70 -10.06 7.88
CA GLY A 48 -13.86 -10.30 6.44
C GLY A 48 -13.68 -9.07 5.54
N ILE A 49 -13.28 -7.92 6.10
CA ILE A 49 -13.17 -6.63 5.39
C ILE A 49 -11.75 -6.30 4.92
N HIS A 50 -10.77 -7.14 5.21
CA HIS A 50 -9.36 -6.94 4.82
C HIS A 50 -9.14 -6.71 3.32
N LYS A 51 -10.05 -7.21 2.46
CA LYS A 51 -10.00 -7.03 0.99
C LYS A 51 -10.30 -5.60 0.54
N ASP A 52 -10.91 -4.78 1.40
CA ASP A 52 -11.22 -3.38 1.09
C ASP A 52 -10.01 -2.44 1.33
N TYR A 53 -8.89 -2.99 1.83
CA TYR A 53 -7.72 -2.22 2.23
C TYR A 53 -6.63 -2.24 1.16
N TYR A 54 -6.02 -1.06 1.02
CA TYR A 54 -4.93 -0.77 0.11
C TYR A 54 -3.63 -0.80 0.91
N PHE A 55 -2.56 -1.24 0.26
CA PHE A 55 -1.21 -1.34 0.84
C PHE A 55 -0.28 -0.32 0.20
N GLY A 56 0.52 0.35 1.02
CA GLY A 56 1.61 1.19 0.55
C GLY A 56 2.66 1.40 1.63
N CYS A 57 3.65 2.25 1.36
CA CYS A 57 4.67 2.63 2.34
C CYS A 57 4.68 4.15 2.56
N GLY A 58 5.21 4.57 3.70
CA GLY A 58 5.23 5.98 4.10
C GLY A 58 6.33 6.83 3.46
N SER A 59 7.22 6.24 2.65
CA SER A 59 8.29 6.99 1.98
C SER A 59 8.66 6.38 0.63
N LEU A 60 9.01 7.25 -0.32
CA LEU A 60 9.54 6.84 -1.62
C LEU A 60 10.85 6.06 -1.48
N THR A 61 11.69 6.42 -0.50
CA THR A 61 12.92 5.70 -0.19
C THR A 61 12.67 4.24 0.20
N GLN A 62 11.63 3.96 1.00
CA GLN A 62 11.27 2.58 1.34
C GLN A 62 10.74 1.83 0.12
N LEU A 63 9.96 2.51 -0.73
CA LEU A 63 9.45 1.93 -1.97
C LEU A 63 10.59 1.50 -2.90
N ARG A 64 11.58 2.39 -3.12
CA ARG A 64 12.79 2.11 -3.92
C ARG A 64 13.58 0.90 -3.40
N ARG A 65 13.63 0.71 -2.09
CA ARG A 65 14.32 -0.44 -1.47
C ARG A 65 13.59 -1.75 -1.69
N TRP A 66 12.26 -1.74 -1.73
CA TRP A 66 11.48 -2.92 -2.07
C TRP A 66 11.61 -3.20 -3.57
N PHE A 67 11.21 -2.26 -4.40
CA PHE A 67 11.16 -2.40 -5.85
C PHE A 67 12.47 -1.92 -6.51
N HIS A 68 13.61 -2.46 -6.08
CA HIS A 68 14.94 -2.01 -6.47
C HIS A 68 15.41 -2.52 -7.84
N CYS A 69 14.83 -3.61 -8.36
CA CYS A 69 15.17 -4.20 -9.65
C CYS A 69 14.68 -3.33 -10.82
N GLU A 70 15.60 -2.75 -11.60
CA GLU A 70 15.30 -1.87 -12.74
C GLU A 70 14.53 -2.58 -13.86
N ASP A 71 14.94 -3.80 -14.23
CA ASP A 71 14.27 -4.58 -15.27
C ASP A 71 12.82 -4.90 -14.90
N TRP A 72 12.57 -5.20 -13.62
CA TRP A 72 11.22 -5.37 -13.11
C TRP A 72 10.44 -4.06 -13.20
N ARG A 73 11.01 -2.91 -12.76
CA ARG A 73 10.32 -1.61 -12.82
C ARG A 73 9.94 -1.23 -14.24
N ARG A 74 10.81 -1.47 -15.23
CA ARG A 74 10.52 -1.23 -16.65
C ARG A 74 9.39 -2.11 -17.15
N THR A 75 9.46 -3.41 -16.91
CA THR A 75 8.42 -4.37 -17.33
C THR A 75 7.06 -4.04 -16.69
N ALA A 76 7.07 -3.72 -15.39
CA ALA A 76 5.90 -3.28 -14.64
C ALA A 76 5.33 -1.97 -15.21
N HIS A 77 6.18 -1.02 -15.57
CA HIS A 77 5.76 0.24 -16.19
C HIS A 77 5.06 0.02 -17.53
N GLU A 78 5.65 -0.81 -18.40
CA GLU A 78 5.08 -1.19 -19.70
C GLU A 78 3.74 -1.92 -19.55
N ALA A 79 3.57 -2.69 -18.46
CA ALA A 79 2.30 -3.31 -18.07
C ALA A 79 1.27 -2.31 -17.48
N GLY A 80 1.61 -1.02 -17.37
CA GLY A 80 0.71 0.04 -16.91
C GLY A 80 0.77 0.34 -15.40
N LEU A 81 1.71 -0.28 -14.67
CA LEU A 81 1.93 0.04 -13.25
C LEU A 81 2.64 1.39 -13.10
N ARG A 82 2.24 2.10 -12.04
CA ARG A 82 2.81 3.40 -11.65
C ARG A 82 2.84 3.51 -10.14
N VAL A 83 3.58 4.49 -9.62
CA VAL A 83 3.48 4.86 -8.20
C VAL A 83 2.38 5.87 -8.02
N SER A 84 1.28 5.46 -7.42
CA SER A 84 0.25 6.36 -6.92
C SER A 84 0.65 6.93 -5.57
N VAL A 85 0.56 8.26 -5.45
CA VAL A 85 0.82 8.99 -4.21
C VAL A 85 -0.51 9.39 -3.61
N TYR A 86 -0.78 8.88 -2.42
CA TYR A 86 -1.98 9.16 -1.65
C TYR A 86 -1.67 10.07 -0.47
N LYS A 87 -2.58 11.00 -0.17
CA LYS A 87 -2.59 11.79 1.06
C LYS A 87 -3.70 11.28 1.97
N ILE A 88 -3.31 10.84 3.16
CA ILE A 88 -4.22 10.36 4.21
C ILE A 88 -4.22 11.36 5.36
N ASP A 89 -5.40 11.69 5.87
CA ASP A 89 -5.53 12.55 7.06
C ASP A 89 -4.88 11.87 8.29
N PRO A 90 -4.00 12.55 9.04
CA PRO A 90 -3.47 12.04 10.30
C PRO A 90 -4.55 11.51 11.27
N LEU A 91 -5.74 12.10 11.28
CA LEU A 91 -6.86 11.67 12.12
C LEU A 91 -7.42 10.31 11.73
N ALA A 92 -7.25 9.88 10.48
CA ALA A 92 -7.65 8.55 10.02
C ALA A 92 -6.81 7.42 10.66
N PHE A 93 -5.66 7.75 11.25
CA PHE A 93 -4.79 6.81 11.99
C PHE A 93 -5.05 6.80 13.50
N ASN A 94 -5.90 7.70 14.00
CA ASN A 94 -6.24 7.79 15.42
C ASN A 94 -7.58 7.10 15.64
N PRO A 95 -7.63 5.87 16.17
CA PRO A 95 -8.88 5.17 16.38
C PRO A 95 -9.69 5.85 17.49
N ASN A 96 -10.74 6.57 17.10
CA ASN A 96 -11.96 6.70 17.89
C ASN A 96 -13.06 5.89 17.19
N GLU A 97 -14.24 5.71 17.80
CA GLU A 97 -15.30 4.85 17.24
C GLU A 97 -15.67 5.16 15.77
N ARG A 98 -15.48 6.40 15.31
CA ARG A 98 -15.75 6.80 13.91
C ARG A 98 -14.60 6.52 12.93
N THR A 99 -13.36 6.50 13.39
CA THR A 99 -12.17 6.43 12.53
C THR A 99 -11.41 5.11 12.67
N ALA A 100 -11.83 4.22 13.59
CA ALA A 100 -11.14 3.00 13.99
C ALA A 100 -10.80 2.01 12.87
N ARG A 101 -11.27 2.25 11.63
CA ARG A 101 -11.12 1.37 10.46
C ARG A 101 -10.66 2.09 9.20
N LEU A 102 -10.21 3.34 9.28
CA LEU A 102 -9.85 4.08 8.07
C LEU A 102 -8.42 3.78 7.60
N ALA A 103 -7.44 3.89 8.50
CA ALA A 103 -6.06 3.58 8.18
C ALA A 103 -5.27 3.09 9.40
N TYR A 104 -4.28 2.24 9.16
CA TYR A 104 -3.36 1.76 10.19
C TYR A 104 -1.93 1.93 9.71
N ARG A 105 -1.08 2.45 10.62
CA ARG A 105 0.32 2.70 10.33
C ARG A 105 1.19 1.60 10.91
N GLY A 106 1.87 0.88 10.03
CA GLY A 106 2.88 -0.09 10.37
C GLY A 106 4.25 0.54 10.66
N SER A 107 5.22 -0.33 10.87
CA SER A 107 6.63 0.03 11.01
C SER A 107 7.24 0.45 9.66
N LYS A 108 6.88 -0.26 8.58
CA LYS A 108 7.38 0.01 7.22
C LYS A 108 6.28 0.24 6.19
N GLN A 109 5.05 -0.15 6.54
CA GLN A 109 3.90 -0.12 5.63
C GLN A 109 2.75 0.68 6.22
N VAL A 110 1.77 0.97 5.37
CA VAL A 110 0.49 1.57 5.73
C VAL A 110 -0.60 0.76 5.04
N ILE A 111 -1.64 0.44 5.79
CA ILE A 111 -2.88 -0.11 5.25
C ILE A 111 -3.99 0.92 5.42
N PHE A 112 -4.83 1.09 4.40
CA PHE A 112 -5.85 2.14 4.41
C PHE A 112 -7.01 1.80 3.49
N ARG A 113 -8.20 2.30 3.80
CA ARG A 113 -9.34 2.25 2.87
C ARG A 113 -9.21 3.38 1.86
N ARG A 114 -9.59 3.13 0.61
CA ARG A 114 -9.57 4.14 -0.46
C ARG A 114 -10.30 5.43 -0.08
N GLU A 115 -11.43 5.33 0.60
CA GLU A 115 -12.23 6.48 1.07
C GLU A 115 -11.51 7.40 2.06
N SER A 116 -10.46 6.90 2.74
CA SER A 116 -9.64 7.67 3.67
C SER A 116 -8.48 8.40 2.99
N ALA A 117 -8.31 8.23 1.68
CA ALA A 117 -7.13 8.66 0.94
C ALA A 117 -7.50 9.54 -0.27
N GLN A 118 -6.83 10.67 -0.39
CA GLN A 118 -6.88 11.50 -1.58
C GLN A 118 -5.71 11.13 -2.51
N HIS A 119 -6.00 10.71 -3.74
CA HIS A 119 -4.95 10.56 -4.76
C HIS A 119 -4.41 11.95 -5.13
N VAL A 120 -3.10 12.14 -4.96
CA VAL A 120 -2.42 13.42 -5.18
C VAL A 120 -1.81 13.48 -6.59
N ARG A 121 -1.07 12.44 -6.96
CA ARG A 121 -0.37 12.33 -8.25
C ARG A 121 0.11 10.92 -8.49
N SER A 122 0.46 10.61 -9.72
CA SER A 122 1.19 9.39 -10.07
C SER A 122 2.61 9.72 -10.56
N ILE A 123 3.54 8.80 -10.33
CA ILE A 123 4.95 8.88 -10.75
C ILE A 123 5.23 7.64 -11.62
N PRO A 124 5.85 7.78 -12.81
CA PRO A 124 6.32 6.65 -13.59
C PRO A 124 7.26 5.75 -12.78
N LEU A 125 7.18 4.43 -12.95
CA LEU A 125 8.08 3.50 -12.25
C LEU A 125 9.53 3.61 -12.73
N THR A 126 9.75 4.09 -13.95
CA THR A 126 11.09 4.38 -14.50
C THR A 126 11.79 5.53 -13.78
N ASP A 127 11.03 6.39 -13.09
CA ASP A 127 11.55 7.54 -12.36
C ASP A 127 11.79 7.22 -10.86
N LEU A 128 11.55 5.96 -10.48
CA LEU A 128 11.84 5.43 -9.15
C LEU A 128 13.34 5.17 -9.00
#